data_AF-A0A953QNM7-F1
#
_entry.id   AF-A0A953QNM7-F1
#
_cell.length_a   1.000
_cell.length_b   1.000
_cell.length_c   1.000
_cell.angle_alpha   90.00
_cell.angle_beta   90.00
_cell.angle_gamma   90.00
#
_symmetry.space_group_name_H-M   'P 1'
#
loop_
_entity.id
_entity.type
_entity.pdbx_description
1 polymer ?
#
loop_
_entity_poly.entity_id
_entity_poly.type
_entity_poly.pdbx_seq_one_letter_code
_entity_poly.pdbx_strand_id
1 'polypeptide(L)'
;MTAPAKIRFRDAHVEMAHGAGGKASRRLIDGLFAPLLFPASTAPLGDAAHVSIDGARIAITTDSFVVRPLCFPGGSIGELA
;
A
#
# COMPACT_ATOMS: atom_id res chain seq x y z
N MET A 1 18.38 17.95 9.25
CA MET A 1 18.28 16.53 9.70
C MET A 1 16.90 16.36 10.34
N THR A 2 15.96 15.71 9.65
CA THR A 2 14.59 15.52 10.14
C THR A 2 14.59 14.45 11.24
N ALA A 3 13.92 14.69 12.37
CA ALA A 3 13.81 13.71 13.45
C ALA A 3 13.24 12.38 12.93
N PRO A 4 13.67 11.22 13.49
CA PRO A 4 13.17 9.93 13.02
C PRO A 4 11.65 9.85 13.20
N ALA A 5 10.96 9.41 12.15
CA ALA A 5 9.51 9.27 12.17
C ALA A 5 9.09 8.24 13.25
N LYS A 6 8.17 8.64 14.13
CA LYS A 6 7.73 7.82 15.26
C LYS A 6 6.85 6.66 14.77
N ILE A 7 7.34 5.43 14.91
CA ILE A 7 6.59 4.20 14.63
C ILE A 7 5.43 4.04 15.61
N ARG A 8 4.23 3.73 15.08
CA ARG A 8 2.98 3.58 15.85
C ARG A 8 2.34 2.21 15.70
N PHE A 9 2.85 1.36 14.82
CA PHE A 9 2.44 -0.04 14.71
C PHE A 9 2.98 -0.84 15.90
N ARG A 10 2.11 -1.62 16.57
CA ARG A 10 2.42 -2.32 17.82
C ARG A 10 2.14 -3.81 17.79
N ASP A 11 1.54 -4.32 16.73
CA ASP A 11 1.15 -5.72 16.66
C ASP A 11 2.43 -6.57 16.55
N ALA A 12 2.52 -7.63 17.36
CA ALA A 12 3.73 -8.45 17.45
C ALA A 12 3.95 -9.31 16.19
N HIS A 13 2.88 -9.60 15.45
CA HIS A 13 2.90 -10.47 14.28
C HIS A 13 2.03 -9.91 13.14
N VAL A 14 2.38 -10.28 11.91
CA VAL A 14 1.55 -10.02 10.74
C VAL A 14 0.46 -11.09 10.65
N GLU A 15 -0.77 -10.67 10.93
CA GLU A 15 -1.98 -11.49 10.78
C GLU A 15 -2.70 -11.27 9.44
N MET A 16 -3.60 -12.19 9.08
CA MET A 16 -4.44 -12.09 7.88
C MET A 16 -5.26 -10.79 7.80
N ALA A 17 -5.67 -10.23 8.95
CA ALA A 17 -6.39 -8.97 9.01
C ALA A 17 -5.61 -7.80 8.39
N HIS A 18 -4.27 -7.85 8.39
CA HIS A 18 -3.42 -6.83 7.78
C HIS A 18 -3.44 -6.87 6.25
N GLY A 19 -3.83 -7.99 5.64
CA GLY A 19 -3.99 -8.14 4.19
C GLY A 19 -5.42 -7.95 3.68
N ALA A 20 -6.39 -7.71 4.57
CA ALA A 20 -7.82 -7.70 4.22
C ALA A 20 -8.34 -6.34 3.71
N GLY A 21 -7.49 -5.31 3.59
CA GLY A 21 -7.84 -3.97 3.11
C GLY A 21 -8.57 -3.07 4.12
N GLY A 22 -8.78 -3.56 5.35
CA GLY A 22 -9.54 -2.84 6.38
C GLY A 22 -8.69 -1.95 7.30
N LYS A 23 -9.24 -1.66 8.49
CA LYS A 23 -8.58 -0.83 9.51
C LYS A 23 -7.21 -1.37 9.93
N ALA A 24 -7.04 -2.69 10.01
CA ALA A 24 -5.75 -3.29 10.35
C ALA A 24 -4.69 -3.05 9.26
N SER A 25 -5.04 -3.24 7.98
CA SER A 25 -4.18 -2.87 6.85
C SER A 25 -3.77 -1.40 6.89
N ARG A 26 -4.72 -0.49 7.15
CA ARG A 26 -4.43 0.95 7.25
C ARG A 26 -3.48 1.26 8.40
N ARG A 27 -3.65 0.64 9.58
CA ARG A 27 -2.74 0.81 10.72
C ARG A 27 -1.33 0.32 10.43
N LEU A 28 -1.18 -0.79 9.69
CA LEU A 28 0.12 -1.29 9.26
C LEU A 28 0.81 -0.29 8.33
N ILE A 29 0.09 0.22 7.32
CA ILE A 29 0.64 1.19 6.35
C ILE A 29 1.02 2.50 7.04
N ASP A 30 0.08 3.15 7.74
CA ASP A 30 0.30 4.46 8.38
C ASP A 30 1.28 4.38 9.56
N GLY A 31 1.26 3.26 10.29
CA GLY A 31 1.97 3.10 11.56
C GLY A 31 3.38 2.55 11.43
N LEU A 32 3.69 1.86 10.32
CA LEU A 32 4.99 1.21 10.08
C LEU A 32 5.61 1.64 8.74
N PHE A 33 4.94 1.37 7.62
CA PHE A 33 5.56 1.52 6.30
C PHE A 33 5.76 2.98 5.90
N ALA A 34 4.74 3.83 5.99
CA ALA A 34 4.87 5.23 5.59
C ALA A 34 5.94 6.00 6.40
N PRO A 35 6.01 5.86 7.74
CA PRO A 35 7.10 6.45 8.53
C PRO A 35 8.50 5.97 8.16
N LEU A 36 8.67 4.69 7.79
CA LEU A 36 9.98 4.11 7.50
C LEU A 36 10.45 4.38 6.07
N LEU A 37 9.56 4.26 5.09
CA LEU A 37 9.89 4.36 3.67
C LEU A 37 9.80 5.81 3.17
N PHE A 38 8.91 6.62 3.76
CA PHE A 38 8.60 7.97 3.29
C PHE A 38 8.57 9.01 4.42
N PRO A 39 9.60 9.09 5.29
CA PRO A 39 9.57 9.93 6.50
C PRO A 39 9.39 11.44 6.26
N ALA A 40 9.67 11.93 5.05
CA ALA A 40 9.52 13.33 4.66
C ALA A 40 8.36 13.58 3.68
N SER A 41 7.61 12.54 3.30
CA SER A 41 6.51 12.70 2.34
C SER A 41 5.29 13.33 3.03
N THR A 42 4.75 14.36 2.39
CA THR A 42 3.43 14.94 2.72
C THR A 42 2.36 14.51 1.71
N ALA A 43 2.71 13.65 0.76
CA ALA A 43 1.79 13.19 -0.25
C ALA A 43 0.69 12.32 0.41
N PRO A 44 -0.57 12.46 -0.05
CA PRO A 44 -1.63 11.57 0.42
C PRO A 44 -1.34 10.12 0.01
N LEU A 45 -1.73 9.18 0.87
CA LEU A 45 -1.76 7.76 0.53
C LEU A 45 -3.03 7.44 -0.26
N GLY A 46 -3.07 7.91 -1.51
CA GLY A 46 -4.13 7.62 -2.48
C GLY A 46 -3.80 6.42 -3.37
N ASP A 47 -4.61 6.22 -4.42
CA ASP A 47 -4.54 5.03 -5.29
C ASP A 47 -3.34 5.02 -6.25
N ALA A 48 -2.59 6.12 -6.35
CA ALA A 48 -1.40 6.24 -7.19
C ALA A 48 -0.39 7.22 -6.61
N ALA A 49 0.89 7.01 -6.92
CA ALA A 49 1.94 7.99 -6.77
C ALA A 49 1.98 8.92 -7.99
N HIS A 50 2.04 10.23 -7.75
CA HIS A 50 2.15 11.22 -8.82
C HIS A 50 3.58 11.71 -8.92
N VAL A 51 4.24 11.45 -10.05
CA VAL A 51 5.65 11.76 -10.29
C VAL A 51 5.77 12.69 -11.49
N SER A 52 6.72 13.64 -11.45
CA SER A 52 7.04 14.49 -12.60
C SER A 52 8.35 14.04 -13.22
N ILE A 53 8.31 13.67 -14.50
CA ILE A 53 9.47 13.19 -15.27
C ILE A 53 9.52 13.99 -16.56
N ASP A 54 10.62 14.72 -16.80
CA ASP A 54 10.84 15.54 -18.01
C ASP A 54 9.67 16.47 -18.39
N GLY A 55 9.03 17.08 -17.38
CA GLY A 55 7.88 17.97 -17.56
C GLY A 55 6.54 17.25 -17.73
N ALA A 56 6.51 15.93 -17.89
CA ALA A 56 5.30 15.12 -17.88
C ALA A 56 4.85 14.79 -16.45
N ARG A 57 3.54 14.75 -16.23
CA ARG A 57 2.91 14.31 -14.98
C ARG A 57 2.44 12.87 -15.14
N ILE A 58 3.03 11.95 -14.39
CA ILE A 58 2.76 10.51 -14.47
C ILE A 58 2.10 10.05 -13.17
N ALA A 59 1.02 9.27 -13.30
CA ALA A 59 0.46 8.50 -12.19
C ALA A 59 0.96 7.05 -12.30
N ILE A 60 1.51 6.52 -11.20
CA ILE A 60 2.03 5.16 -11.12
C ILE A 60 1.31 4.46 -9.97
N THR A 61 0.77 3.28 -10.22
CA THR A 61 0.18 2.42 -9.20
C THR A 61 0.67 0.98 -9.36
N THR A 62 0.49 0.18 -8.32
CA THR A 62 0.82 -1.24 -8.35
C THR A 62 -0.15 -1.98 -7.44
N ASP A 63 -0.57 -3.15 -7.89
CA ASP A 63 -1.34 -4.10 -7.10
C ASP A 63 -0.78 -5.50 -7.31
N SER A 64 -1.13 -6.40 -6.41
CA SER A 64 -0.83 -7.83 -6.52
C SER A 64 -2.07 -8.62 -6.23
N PHE A 65 -2.29 -9.68 -7.02
CA PHE A 65 -3.49 -10.48 -6.97
C PHE A 65 -3.18 -11.87 -6.44
N VAL A 66 -3.92 -12.29 -5.41
CA VAL A 66 -3.71 -13.58 -4.72
C VAL A 66 -5.00 -14.42 -4.64
N VAL A 67 -5.99 -14.07 -5.46
CA VAL A 67 -7.30 -14.75 -5.51
C VAL A 67 -7.14 -16.25 -5.82
N ARG A 68 -7.97 -17.07 -5.16
CA ARG A 68 -8.06 -18.51 -5.40
C ARG A 68 -9.53 -18.96 -5.41
N PRO A 69 -9.93 -19.90 -6.27
CA PRO A 69 -9.14 -20.54 -7.35
C PRO A 69 -8.74 -19.54 -8.46
N LEU A 70 -7.81 -19.93 -9.35
CA LEU A 70 -7.31 -19.02 -10.40
C LEU A 70 -8.38 -18.66 -11.45
N CYS A 71 -9.34 -19.56 -11.69
CA CYS A 71 -10.53 -19.32 -12.50
C CYS A 71 -11.76 -19.62 -11.65
N PHE A 72 -12.78 -18.75 -11.71
CA PHE A 72 -13.98 -18.78 -10.88
C PHE A 72 -15.21 -18.38 -11.72
N PRO A 73 -16.44 -18.68 -11.25
CA PRO A 73 -17.64 -18.22 -11.94
C PRO A 73 -17.62 -16.70 -12.09
N GLY A 74 -17.55 -16.22 -13.34
CA GLY A 74 -17.50 -14.79 -13.66
C GLY A 74 -16.10 -14.20 -13.90
N GLY A 75 -15.02 -15.00 -13.86
CA GLY A 75 -13.73 -14.56 -14.36
C GLY A 75 -12.51 -15.36 -13.91
N SER A 76 -11.34 -14.74 -14.01
CA SER A 76 -10.04 -15.31 -13.65
C SER A 76 -9.12 -14.28 -12.99
N ILE A 77 -8.05 -14.75 -12.37
CA ILE A 77 -7.00 -13.88 -11.82
C ILE A 77 -6.40 -12.92 -12.86
N GLY A 78 -6.35 -13.34 -14.13
CA GLY A 78 -5.81 -12.52 -15.21
C GLY A 78 -6.77 -11.42 -15.65
N GLU A 79 -8.09 -11.59 -15.47
CA GLU A 79 -9.08 -10.54 -15.73
C GLU A 79 -9.25 -9.59 -14.54
N LEU A 80 -8.86 -10.04 -13.34
CA LEU A 80 -8.82 -9.19 -12.15
C LEU A 80 -7.60 -8.24 -12.18
N ALA A 81 -6.52 -8.66 -12.85
CA ALA A 81 -5.26 -7.93 -12.99
C ALA A 81 -5.30 -6.89 -14.11
#